data_AF-A0A1V5UL94-F1
#
_entry.id   AF-A0A1V5UL94-F1
#
_cell.length_a   1.000
_cell.length_b   1.000
_cell.length_c   1.000
_cell.angle_alpha   90.00
_cell.angle_beta   90.00
_cell.angle_gamma   90.00
#
_symmetry.space_group_name_H-M   'P 1'
#
loop_
_entity.id
_entity.type
_entity.pdbx_description
1 polymer ?
#
loop_
_entity_poly.entity_id
_entity_poly.type
_entity_poly.pdbx_seq_one_letter_code
_entity_poly.pdbx_strand_id
1 'polypeptide(L)' 'METLVGSLAGKVWRHLNDNGATGFKQLKSVIFEKEPAAMESEKLSMAIGWLLKEGKINVIESGTGKGYRITFELKK' A
#
# COMPACT_ATOMS: atom_id res chain seq x y z
N MET A 1 -2.50 7.35 17.47
CA MET A 1 -3.11 7.07 16.15
C MET A 1 -2.06 7.13 15.05
N GLU A 2 -1.18 8.13 15.04
CA GLU A 2 -0.02 8.22 14.12
C GLU A 2 0.89 6.99 14.14
N THR A 3 1.08 6.38 15.32
CA THR A 3 1.96 5.20 15.49
C THR A 3 1.49 3.96 14.73
N LEU A 4 0.18 3.70 14.67
CA LEU A 4 -0.37 2.54 13.96
C LEU A 4 -0.28 2.73 12.44
N VAL A 5 -0.73 3.89 11.95
CA VAL A 5 -0.70 4.18 10.51
C VAL A 5 0.74 4.25 10.01
N GLY A 6 1.66 4.87 10.78
CA GLY A 6 3.08 4.90 10.45
C GLY A 6 3.73 3.51 10.46
N SER A 7 3.37 2.63 11.40
CA SER A 7 3.83 1.24 11.42
C SER A 7 3.36 0.46 10.18
N LEU A 8 2.09 0.60 9.81
CA LEU A 8 1.52 0.00 8.59
C LEU A 8 2.18 0.56 7.33
N ALA A 9 2.42 1.87 7.28
CA ALA A 9 3.14 2.52 6.17
C ALA A 9 4.57 1.96 6.04
N GLY A 10 5.26 1.73 7.16
CA GLY A 10 6.56 1.06 7.18
C GLY A 10 6.50 -0.37 6.63
N LYS A 11 5.47 -1.15 6.97
CA LYS A 11 5.28 -2.49 6.39
C LYS A 11 5.05 -2.41 4.87
N VAL A 12 4.21 -1.49 4.39
CA VAL A 12 3.95 -1.27 2.96
C VAL A 12 5.24 -0.89 2.23
N TRP A 13 5.98 0.09 2.76
CA TRP A 13 7.21 0.57 2.14
C TRP A 13 8.25 -0.55 1.99
N ARG A 14 8.45 -1.38 3.02
CA ARG A 14 9.36 -2.54 2.95
C ARG A 14 8.92 -3.54 1.89
N HIS A 15 7.62 -3.87 1.85
CA HIS A 15 7.12 -4.79 0.84
C HIS A 15 7.38 -4.28 -0.59
N LEU A 16 7.12 -3.00 -0.85
CA LEU A 16 7.38 -2.37 -2.15
C LEU A 16 8.87 -2.29 -2.49
N ASN A 17 9.74 -2.07 -1.49
CA ASN A 17 11.19 -2.11 -1.66
C ASN A 17 11.65 -3.50 -2.13
N ASP A 18 11.11 -4.55 -1.51
CA ASP A 18 11.59 -5.92 -1.72
C ASP A 18 10.96 -6.60 -2.95
N ASN A 19 9.71 -6.21 -3.31
CA ASN A 19 8.91 -6.90 -4.34
C ASN A 19 8.55 -6.00 -5.53
N GLY A 20 8.84 -4.70 -5.46
CA GLY A 20 8.48 -3.75 -6.50
C GLY A 20 6.99 -3.41 -6.56
N ALA A 21 6.52 -3.02 -7.74
CA ALA A 21 5.17 -2.50 -7.95
C ALA A 21 4.09 -3.52 -7.57
N THR A 22 3.23 -3.17 -6.60
CA THR A 22 2.25 -4.10 -6.02
C THR A 22 0.85 -3.50 -5.99
N GLY A 23 -0.18 -4.31 -6.26
CA GLY A 23 -1.57 -3.89 -6.24
C GLY A 23 -2.20 -3.87 -4.84
N PHE A 24 -3.27 -3.08 -4.67
CA PHE A 24 -3.94 -2.88 -3.37
C PHE A 24 -4.39 -4.18 -2.69
N LYS A 25 -5.02 -5.10 -3.43
CA LYS A 25 -5.51 -6.37 -2.86
C LYS A 25 -4.38 -7.24 -2.33
N GLN A 26 -3.26 -7.29 -3.04
CA GLN A 26 -2.08 -8.05 -2.64
C GLN A 26 -1.40 -7.43 -1.42
N LEU A 27 -1.23 -6.10 -1.41
CA LEU A 27 -0.74 -5.38 -0.23
C LEU A 27 -1.61 -5.67 0.98
N LYS A 28 -2.95 -5.60 0.85
CA LYS A 28 -3.84 -5.90 1.97
C LYS A 28 -3.63 -7.32 2.50
N SER A 29 -3.59 -8.31 1.60
CA SER A 29 -3.35 -9.70 1.98
C SER A 29 -2.05 -9.85 2.76
N VAL A 30 -0.94 -9.31 2.26
CA VAL A 30 0.39 -9.50 2.87
C VAL A 30 0.55 -8.71 4.17
N ILE A 31 0.04 -7.48 4.24
CA ILE A 31 0.23 -6.60 5.40
C ILE A 31 -0.55 -7.08 6.63
N PHE A 32 -1.72 -7.73 6.41
CA PHE A 32 -2.60 -8.21 7.46
C PHE A 32 -2.62 -9.74 7.62
N GLU A 33 -1.83 -10.50 6.85
CA GLU A 33 -1.81 -11.97 6.87
C GLU A 33 -1.67 -12.55 8.28
N LYS A 34 -0.68 -12.05 9.04
CA LYS A 34 -0.35 -12.55 10.38
C LYS A 34 -1.24 -11.96 11.48
N GLU A 35 -1.76 -10.77 11.24
CA GLU A 35 -2.52 -9.99 12.23
C GLU A 35 -3.72 -9.34 11.54
N PRO A 36 -4.79 -10.11 11.25
CA PRO A 36 -6.00 -9.58 10.68
C PRO A 36 -6.58 -8.48 11.57
N ALA A 37 -7.14 -7.44 10.97
CA ALA A 37 -7.66 -6.31 11.71
C ALA A 37 -9.05 -5.91 11.21
N ALA A 38 -9.90 -5.35 12.07
CA ALA A 38 -11.07 -4.64 11.56
C ALA A 38 -10.62 -3.47 10.67
N MET A 39 -11.38 -3.20 9.59
CA MET A 39 -11.15 -2.07 8.68
C MET A 39 -9.77 -2.09 8.00
N GLU A 40 -9.33 -3.26 7.51
CA GLU A 40 -8.03 -3.42 6.85
C GLU A 40 -7.86 -2.51 5.63
N SER A 41 -8.93 -2.37 4.83
CA SER A 41 -8.89 -1.55 3.62
C SER A 41 -8.69 -0.08 3.97
N GLU A 42 -9.41 0.44 4.95
CA GLU A 42 -9.31 1.83 5.43
C GLU A 42 -7.94 2.08 6.04
N LYS A 43 -7.45 1.15 6.85
CA LYS A 43 -6.11 1.23 7.46
C LYS A 43 -5.00 1.19 6.40
N LEU A 44 -5.11 0.33 5.39
CA LEU A 44 -4.17 0.29 4.28
C LEU A 44 -4.21 1.58 3.47
N SER A 45 -5.40 2.12 3.18
CA SER A 45 -5.55 3.39 2.49
C SER A 45 -4.92 4.55 3.26
N MET A 46 -5.05 4.59 4.59
CA MET A 46 -4.36 5.59 5.43
C MET A 46 -2.84 5.44 5.38
N ALA A 47 -2.33 4.21 5.41
CA ALA A 47 -0.89 3.92 5.32
C ALA A 47 -0.31 4.34 3.96
N ILE A 48 -1.01 4.04 2.86
CA ILE A 48 -0.66 4.48 1.51
C ILE A 48 -0.70 6.01 1.42
N GLY A 49 -1.76 6.64 1.96
CA GLY A 49 -1.89 8.10 2.02
C GLY A 49 -0.75 8.77 2.78
N TRP A 50 -0.25 8.16 3.85
CA TRP A 50 0.92 8.63 4.58
C TRP A 50 2.17 8.63 3.70
N LEU A 51 2.43 7.53 2.97
CA LEU A 51 3.59 7.43 2.07
C LEU A 51 3.49 8.41 0.90
N LEU A 52 2.29 8.65 0.36
CA LEU A 52 2.04 9.64 -0.68
C LEU A 52 2.28 11.07 -0.18
N LYS A 53 1.82 11.39 1.03
CA LYS A 53 2.06 12.68 1.68
C LYS A 53 3.57 12.97 1.81
N GLU A 54 4.36 11.94 2.11
CA GLU A 54 5.83 12.04 2.22
C GLU A 54 6.56 11.93 0.87
N GLY A 55 5.83 11.72 -0.24
CA GLY A 55 6.42 11.59 -1.56
C GLY A 55 7.26 10.32 -1.76
N LYS A 56 7.02 9.26 -0.97
CA LYS A 56 7.83 8.03 -0.97
C LYS A 56 7.43 7.01 -2.04
N ILE A 57 6.21 7.11 -2.57
CA ILE A 57 5.67 6.16 -3.55
C ILE A 57 4.96 6.88 -4.69
N ASN A 58 4.85 6.21 -5.84
CA ASN A 58 4.04 6.60 -6.98
C ASN A 58 2.79 5.72 -7.08
N VAL A 59 1.73 6.25 -7.69
CA VAL A 59 0.55 5.49 -8.11
C VAL A 59 0.64 5.27 -9.61
N ILE A 60 0.55 4.02 -10.04
CA ILE A 60 0.54 3.65 -11.46
C ILE A 60 -0.85 3.14 -11.80
N GLU A 61 -1.48 3.79 -12.77
CA GLU A 61 -2.71 3.33 -13.40
C GLU A 61 -2.36 2.64 -14.72
N SER A 62 -2.90 1.45 -14.93
CA SER A 62 -2.63 0.65 -16.14
C SER A 62 -3.87 -0.07 -16.63
N GLY A 63 -3.94 -0.30 -17.94
CA GLY A 63 -5.08 -0.96 -18.58
C GLY A 63 -6.32 -0.07 -18.70
N THR A 64 -7.37 -0.60 -19.32
CA THR A 64 -8.64 0.10 -19.55
C THR A 64 -9.82 -0.86 -19.38
N GLY A 65 -11.01 -0.31 -19.08
CA GLY A 65 -12.23 -1.10 -18.90
C GLY A 65 -12.07 -2.19 -17.83
N LYS A 66 -12.35 -3.45 -18.18
CA LYS A 66 -12.20 -4.61 -17.28
C LYS A 66 -10.75 -4.91 -16.88
N GLY A 67 -9.77 -4.39 -17.64
CA GLY A 67 -8.34 -4.59 -17.38
C GLY A 67 -7.69 -3.52 -16.53
N TYR A 68 -8.46 -2.51 -16.08
CA TYR A 68 -7.94 -1.41 -15.28
C TYR A 68 -7.36 -1.89 -13.94
N ARG A 69 -6.15 -1.44 -13.62
CA ARG A 69 -5.41 -1.80 -12.40
C ARG A 69 -4.68 -0.59 -11.85
N ILE A 70 -4.64 -0.53 -10.52
CA ILE A 70 -3.83 0.41 -9.76
C ILE A 70 -2.75 -0.39 -9.02
N THR A 71 -1.50 0.03 -9.21
CA THR A 71 -0.35 -0.48 -8.46
C THR A 71 0.40 0.68 -7.80
N PHE A 72 1.16 0.36 -6.76
CA PHE A 72 2.00 1.30 -6.03
C PHE A 72 3.45 0.85 -6.14
N GLU A 73 4.37 1.79 -6.33
CA GLU A 73 5.82 1.52 -6.37
C GLU A 73 6.59 2.59 -5.60
N LEU A 74 7.82 2.27 -5.17
CA LEU A 74 8.69 3.27 -4.55
C LEU A 74 9.10 4.35 -5.55
N LYS A 75 9.15 5.59 -5.07
CA LYS A 75 9.71 6.71 -5.84
C LYS A 75 11.24 6.63 -5.79
N LYS A 76 11.87 6.66 -6.97
CA LYS A 76 13.33 6.70 -7.14
C LYS A 76 13.89 8.09 -6.91
#